data_AF-A0AAD1RVU4-F1
#
_entry.id   AF-A0AAD1RVU4-F1
#
_cell.length_a   1.000
_cell.length_b   1.000
_cell.length_c   1.000
_cell.angle_alpha   90.00
_cell.angle_beta   90.00
_cell.angle_gamma   90.00
#
_symmetry.space_group_name_H-M   'P 1'
#
loop_
_entity.id
_entity.type
_entity.pdbx_description
1 polymer ?
#
loop_
_entity_poly.entity_id
_entity_poly.type
_entity_poly.pdbx_seq_one_letter_code
_entity_poly.pdbx_strand_id
1 'polypeptide(L)'
;MAELYESPRVHPSGTSLVLSDGAGKNATVELSEPLDEELSGIVEVVGKVTPKATIMGISYVIFREDGNTFDLGLYDEALKVIHDFPQFYPF
;
A
#
# COMPACT_ATOMS: atom_id res chain seq x y z
N MET A 1 11.57 -2.62 18.70
CA MET A 1 12.30 -2.26 17.46
C MET A 1 11.25 -2.29 16.36
N ALA A 2 10.59 -1.15 16.13
CA ALA A 2 9.76 -1.00 14.94
C ALA A 2 10.72 -1.06 13.77
N GLU A 3 10.76 -2.18 13.05
CA GLU A 3 11.39 -2.21 11.74
C GLU A 3 10.67 -1.13 10.94
N LEU A 4 11.41 -0.06 10.60
CA LEU A 4 10.93 1.02 9.75
C LEU A 4 10.39 0.35 8.48
N TYR A 5 9.07 0.34 8.30
CA TYR A 5 8.49 -0.08 7.02
C TYR A 5 9.18 0.71 5.92
N GLU A 6 9.70 0.02 4.91
CA GLU A 6 10.45 0.67 3.84
C GLU A 6 9.55 1.68 3.14
N SER A 7 10.06 2.89 2.95
CA SER A 7 9.37 3.92 2.19
C SER A 7 9.07 3.42 0.76
N PRO A 8 7.99 3.91 0.13
CA PRO A 8 7.68 3.57 -1.25
C PRO A 8 8.88 3.78 -2.17
N ARG A 9 9.24 2.75 -2.93
CA ARG A 9 10.34 2.85 -3.91
C ARG A 9 9.78 3.38 -5.22
N VAL A 10 9.98 4.66 -5.47
CA VAL A 10 9.44 5.37 -6.64
C VAL A 10 10.42 5.27 -7.83
N HIS A 11 9.93 4.85 -8.99
CA HIS A 11 10.67 4.87 -10.24
C HIS A 11 10.92 6.32 -10.68
N PRO A 12 12.07 6.66 -11.31
CA PRO A 12 12.40 8.05 -11.69
C PRO A 12 11.37 8.77 -12.58
N SER A 13 10.50 8.03 -13.28
CA SER A 13 9.40 8.63 -14.06
C SER A 13 8.25 9.16 -13.20
N GLY A 14 8.19 8.80 -11.91
CA GLY A 14 7.05 9.05 -11.03
C GLY A 14 5.80 8.24 -11.35
N THR A 15 5.81 7.41 -12.40
CA THR A 15 4.62 6.66 -12.88
C THR A 15 4.59 5.20 -12.42
N SER A 16 5.55 4.78 -11.60
CA SER A 16 5.59 3.43 -11.04
C SER A 16 6.24 3.46 -9.66
N LEU A 17 5.71 2.68 -8.74
CA LEU A 17 6.23 2.56 -7.39
C LEU A 17 6.08 1.14 -6.86
N VAL A 18 6.93 0.77 -5.92
CA VAL A 18 6.85 -0.52 -5.21
C VAL A 18 6.54 -0.26 -3.74
N LEU A 19 5.47 -0.89 -3.26
CA LEU A 19 5.04 -0.89 -1.87
C LEU A 19 5.31 -2.27 -1.25
N SER A 20 5.58 -2.29 0.06
CA SER A 20 5.73 -3.52 0.84
C SER A 20 4.53 -3.65 1.79
N ASP A 21 3.92 -4.84 1.86
CA ASP A 21 2.82 -5.13 2.79
C ASP A 21 3.33 -5.46 4.21
N GLY A 22 2.40 -5.73 5.14
CA GLY A 22 2.74 -6.07 6.53
C GLY A 22 3.47 -7.40 6.70
N ALA A 23 3.54 -8.23 5.65
CA ALA A 23 4.31 -9.46 5.61
C ALA A 23 5.65 -9.30 4.84
N GLY A 24 6.02 -8.07 4.45
CA GLY A 24 7.24 -7.78 3.72
C GLY A 24 7.21 -8.17 2.24
N LYS A 25 6.02 -8.44 1.67
CA LYS A 25 5.88 -8.77 0.25
C LYS A 25 5.64 -7.52 -0.56
N ASN A 26 6.23 -7.49 -1.75
CA ASN A 26 6.19 -6.33 -2.62
C ASN A 26 5.02 -6.40 -3.61
N ALA A 27 4.37 -5.25 -3.81
CA ALA A 27 3.43 -5.01 -4.90
C ALA A 27 3.90 -3.83 -5.75
N THR A 28 3.81 -3.97 -7.07
CA THR A 28 4.08 -2.87 -8.01
C THR A 28 2.79 -2.14 -8.35
N VAL A 29 2.81 -0.83 -8.20
CA VAL A 29 1.74 0.08 -8.61
C VAL A 29 2.19 0.84 -9.85
N GLU A 30 1.31 0.92 -10.83
CA GLU A 30 1.44 1.72 -12.06
C GLU A 30 0.46 2.88 -11.99
N LEU A 31 0.91 4.08 -12.37
CA LEU A 31 0.10 5.30 -12.39
C LEU A 31 -0.01 5.83 -13.81
N SER A 32 -1.17 6.41 -14.16
CA SER A 32 -1.38 7.04 -15.46
C SER A 32 -0.61 8.34 -15.63
N GLU A 33 -0.38 9.05 -14.52
CA GLU A 33 0.36 10.30 -14.44
C GLU A 33 1.45 10.20 -13.38
N PRO A 34 2.57 10.94 -13.51
CA PRO A 34 3.60 10.99 -12.47
C PRO A 34 3.04 11.46 -11.12
N LEU A 35 3.65 11.03 -10.03
CA LEU A 35 3.37 11.56 -8.70
C LEU A 35 3.62 13.09 -8.64
N ASP A 36 2.67 13.81 -8.05
CA ASP A 36 2.75 15.27 -7.85
C ASP A 36 3.50 15.63 -6.55
N GLU A 37 3.68 14.67 -5.65
CA GLU A 37 4.33 14.85 -4.35
C GLU A 37 5.22 13.64 -3.99
N GLU A 38 6.18 13.88 -3.09
CA GLU A 38 7.04 12.81 -2.57
C GLU A 38 6.24 11.93 -1.59
N LEU A 39 6.21 10.63 -1.87
CA LEU A 39 5.58 9.66 -0.99
C LEU A 39 6.56 9.20 0.10
N SER A 40 6.07 9.09 1.33
CA SER A 40 6.82 8.54 2.45
C SER A 40 5.90 7.78 3.40
N GLY A 41 6.48 6.88 4.20
CA GLY A 41 5.73 6.08 5.18
C GLY A 41 4.72 5.13 4.53
N ILE A 42 3.55 4.99 5.17
CA ILE A 42 2.49 4.08 4.74
C ILE A 42 1.59 4.78 3.71
N VAL A 43 1.35 4.09 2.59
CA VAL A 43 0.52 4.60 1.50
C VAL A 43 -0.59 3.60 1.20
N GLU A 44 -1.83 4.07 1.25
CA GLU A 44 -2.99 3.33 0.74
C GLU A 44 -3.14 3.64 -0.75
N VAL A 45 -3.23 2.60 -1.58
CA VAL A 45 -3.47 2.73 -3.02
C VAL A 45 -4.77 2.02 -3.36
N VAL A 46 -5.66 2.74 -4.03
CA VAL A 46 -6.89 2.18 -4.62
C VAL A 46 -6.68 2.06 -6.12
N GLY A 47 -6.95 0.88 -6.67
CA GLY A 47 -6.73 0.62 -8.08
C GLY A 47 -7.28 -0.72 -8.53
N LYS A 48 -6.97 -1.08 -9.77
CA LYS A 48 -7.37 -2.35 -10.36
C LYS A 48 -6.16 -3.27 -10.55
N VAL A 49 -6.26 -4.50 -10.07
CA VAL A 49 -5.25 -5.54 -10.35
C VAL A 49 -5.19 -5.82 -11.85
N THR A 50 -3.98 -5.79 -12.42
CA THR A 50 -3.72 -6.04 -13.83
C THR A 50 -3.39 -7.52 -14.08
N PRO A 51 -3.44 -8.00 -15.33
CA PRO A 51 -3.00 -9.36 -15.67
C PRO A 51 -1.53 -9.67 -15.36
N LYS A 52 -0.70 -8.64 -15.09
CA LYS A 52 0.71 -8.79 -14.69
C LYS A 52 0.90 -8.87 -13.18
N ALA A 53 -0.20 -8.95 -12.40
CA ALA A 53 -0.20 -8.86 -10.95
C ALA A 53 0.40 -7.55 -10.41
N THR A 54 0.27 -6.46 -11.20
CA THR A 54 0.50 -5.08 -10.75
C THR A 54 -0.84 -4.44 -10.40
N ILE A 55 -0.83 -3.26 -9.76
CA ILE A 55 -2.02 -2.47 -9.48
C ILE A 55 -2.00 -1.23 -10.39
N MET A 56 -2.99 -1.07 -11.26
CA MET A 56 -3.22 0.20 -11.94
C MET A 56 -3.90 1.14 -10.95
N GLY A 57 -3.12 2.05 -10.37
CA GLY A 57 -3.56 3.00 -9.35
C GLY A 57 -4.51 4.05 -9.92
N ILE A 58 -5.61 4.28 -9.21
CA ILE A 58 -6.61 5.32 -9.51
C ILE A 58 -6.46 6.48 -8.53
N SER A 59 -6.17 6.18 -7.26
CA SER A 59 -5.91 7.17 -6.23
C SER A 59 -5.00 6.60 -5.15
N TYR A 60 -4.32 7.48 -4.41
CA TYR A 60 -3.51 7.12 -3.26
C TYR A 60 -3.71 8.12 -2.12
N VAL A 61 -3.46 7.67 -0.89
CA VAL A 61 -3.45 8.50 0.31
C VAL A 61 -2.25 8.11 1.18
N ILE A 62 -1.49 9.10 1.64
CA ILE A 62 -0.43 8.91 2.63
C ILE A 62 -1.04 8.92 4.02
N PHE A 63 -0.80 7.87 4.81
CA PHE A 63 -1.27 7.81 6.19
C PHE A 63 -0.37 8.68 7.06
N ARG A 64 -0.96 9.68 7.72
CA ARG A 64 -0.23 10.55 8.63
C ARG A 64 0.04 9.84 9.95
N GLU A 65 1.29 9.84 10.38
CA GLU A 65 1.73 9.26 11.65
C GLU A 65 1.95 10.35 12.73
N ASP A 66 1.03 11.32 12.79
CA ASP A 66 1.09 12.42 13.74
C ASP A 66 0.69 11.92 15.16
N GLY A 67 1.67 11.40 15.89
CA GLY A 67 1.53 11.02 17.30
C GLY A 67 1.32 9.52 17.56
N ASN A 68 1.05 8.72 16.52
CA ASN A 68 1.04 7.25 16.59
C ASN A 68 1.61 6.67 15.28
N THR A 69 2.44 5.63 15.39
CA THR A 69 2.92 4.84 14.24
C THR A 69 1.82 3.90 13.75
N PHE A 70 1.71 3.73 12.44
CA PHE A 70 0.80 2.77 11.85
C PHE A 70 1.41 1.36 11.92
N ASP A 71 0.72 0.44 12.59
CA ASP A 71 1.13 -0.96 12.70
C ASP A 71 0.64 -1.74 11.46
N LEU A 72 1.49 -1.82 10.43
CA LEU A 72 1.16 -2.54 9.19
C LEU A 72 1.07 -4.06 9.41
N GLY A 73 1.77 -4.60 10.41
CA GLY A 73 1.67 -6.01 10.78
C GLY A 73 0.30 -6.34 11.36
N LEU A 74 -0.20 -5.50 12.26
CA LEU A 74 -1.57 -5.61 12.77
C LEU A 74 -2.61 -5.43 11.65
N TYR A 75 -2.36 -4.53 10.69
CA TYR A 75 -3.23 -4.36 9.53
C TYR A 75 -3.27 -5.62 8.65
N ASP A 76 -2.13 -6.29 8.41
CA ASP A 76 -2.08 -7.58 7.68
C ASP A 76 -2.88 -8.69 8.40
N GLU A 77 -2.80 -8.78 9.73
CA GLU A 77 -3.65 -9.70 10.50
C GLU A 77 -5.14 -9.35 10.39
N ALA A 78 -5.50 -8.07 10.38
CA ALA A 78 -6.89 -7.65 10.17
C ALA A 78 -7.41 -8.05 8.79
N LEU A 79 -6.59 -7.93 7.73
CA LEU A 79 -6.96 -8.38 6.38
C LEU A 79 -7.22 -9.89 6.34
N LYS A 80 -6.40 -10.70 7.02
CA LYS A 80 -6.64 -12.16 7.14
C LYS A 80 -8.00 -12.45 7.76
N VAL A 81 -8.33 -11.78 8.86
CA VAL A 81 -9.64 -11.92 9.52
C VAL A 81 -10.78 -11.52 8.59
N ILE A 82 -10.65 -10.41 7.87
CA ILE A 82 -11.67 -9.96 6.92
C ILE A 82 -11.94 -11.02 5.84
N HIS A 83 -10.89 -11.66 5.32
CA HIS A 83 -11.02 -12.73 4.33
C HIS A 83 -11.51 -14.07 4.91
N ASP A 84 -11.16 -14.39 6.16
CA ASP A 84 -11.60 -15.62 6.85
C ASP A 84 -13.07 -15.56 7.28
N PHE A 85 -13.61 -14.35 7.49
CA PHE A 85 -14.99 -14.13 7.94
C PHE A 85 -15.79 -13.17 7.04
N PRO A 86 -15.94 -13.47 5.74
CA PRO A 86 -16.57 -12.57 4.77
C PRO A 86 -18.05 -12.30 5.06
N GLN A 87 -18.72 -13.15 5.84
CA GLN A 87 -20.10 -12.92 6.29
C GLN A 87 -20.26 -11.71 7.21
N PHE A 88 -19.19 -11.25 7.85
CA PHE A 88 -19.18 -10.06 8.71
C PHE A 88 -18.58 -8.83 8.04
N TYR A 89 -17.92 -9.01 6.89
CA TYR A 89 -17.34 -7.94 6.09
C TYR A 89 -17.55 -8.22 4.58
N PRO A 90 -18.73 -7.87 4.03
CA PRO A 90 -19.05 -8.17 2.63
C PRO A 90 -18.26 -7.28 1.65
N PHE A 91 -17.90 -7.85 0.50
CA PHE A 91 -17.20 -7.19 -0.61
C PHE A 91 -18.04 -7.17 -1.89
#